data_AF-A0A8B3LGE2-F1
#
_entry.id   AF-A0A8B3LGE2-F1
#
_cell.length_a   1.000
_cell.length_b   1.000
_cell.length_c   1.000
_cell.angle_alpha   90.00
_cell.angle_beta   90.00
_cell.angle_gamma   90.00
#
_symmetry.space_group_name_H-M   'P 1'
#
loop_
_entity.id
_entity.type
_entity.pdbx_description
1 polymer ?
#
loop_
_entity_poly.entity_id
_entity_poly.type
_entity_poly.pdbx_seq_one_letter_code
_entity_poly.pdbx_strand_id
1 'polypeptide(L)'
;MRDDRRRNVGDAIRVDEVGIEYGIHGEFRLRSAYQPIFAPRGRFLHAVAAEALIEPHRAGRPGAPKVFFESVAVSDRLFVETM
;
A
#
# COMPACT_ATOMS: atom_id res chain seq x y z
N MET A 1 25.55 11.85 3.85
CA MET A 1 24.70 11.13 2.87
C MET A 1 23.33 10.97 3.52
N ARG A 2 22.27 11.60 2.99
CA ARG A 2 20.92 11.40 3.54
C ARG A 2 20.57 9.93 3.32
N ASP A 3 20.24 9.22 4.40
CA ASP A 3 19.88 7.81 4.36
C ASP A 3 18.66 7.63 3.46
N ASP A 4 18.79 6.82 2.41
CA ASP A 4 17.69 6.55 1.47
C ASP A 4 16.76 5.53 2.11
N ARG A 5 15.78 6.03 2.87
CA ARG A 5 14.83 5.21 3.64
C ARG A 5 14.10 4.15 2.82
N ARG A 6 14.06 4.27 1.48
CA ARG A 6 13.54 3.22 0.58
C ARG A 6 14.22 1.86 0.81
N ARG A 7 15.51 1.86 1.13
CA ARG A 7 16.30 0.62 1.31
C ARG A 7 15.91 -0.16 2.57
N ASN A 8 15.15 0.47 3.46
CA ASN A 8 14.81 -0.08 4.78
C ASN A 8 13.31 -0.40 4.89
N VAL A 9 12.55 -0.41 3.79
CA VAL A 9 11.11 -0.75 3.78
C VAL A 9 10.85 -2.13 4.42
N GLY A 10 11.77 -3.08 4.21
CA GLY A 10 11.69 -4.40 4.84
C GLY A 10 11.58 -4.35 6.37
N ASP A 11 12.17 -3.33 7.03
CA ASP A 11 12.09 -3.16 8.48
C ASP A 11 10.68 -2.78 8.96
N ALA A 12 9.80 -2.35 8.06
CA ALA A 12 8.40 -2.03 8.34
C ALA A 12 7.42 -3.11 7.87
N ILE A 13 7.88 -4.15 7.18
CA ILE A 13 7.03 -5.29 6.82
C ILE A 13 6.93 -6.26 7.99
N ARG A 14 5.70 -6.68 8.30
CA ARG A 14 5.38 -7.67 9.33
C ARG A 14 4.60 -8.80 8.69
N VAL A 15 4.68 -9.98 9.30
CA VAL A 15 3.95 -11.18 8.90
C VAL A 15 2.97 -11.51 10.01
N ASP A 16 1.71 -11.79 9.68
CA ASP A 16 0.73 -12.28 10.66
C ASP A 16 0.87 -13.79 10.92
N GLU A 17 0.00 -14.31 11.80
CA GLU A 17 -0.03 -15.72 12.19
C GLU A 17 -0.35 -16.70 11.05
N VAL A 18 -0.89 -16.23 9.92
CA VAL A 18 -1.20 -17.04 8.74
C VAL A 18 -0.25 -16.81 7.57
N GLY A 19 0.81 -16.02 7.78
CA GLY A 19 1.84 -15.77 6.77
C GLY A 19 1.57 -14.60 5.84
N ILE A 20 0.57 -13.74 6.12
CA ILE A 20 0.25 -12.58 5.28
C ILE A 20 1.13 -11.40 5.70
N GLU A 21 1.82 -10.83 4.72
CA GLU A 21 2.67 -9.66 4.89
C GLU A 21 1.85 -8.36 4.86
N TYR A 22 2.22 -7.41 5.71
CA TYR A 22 1.65 -6.07 5.74
C TYR A 22 2.68 -5.05 6.24
N GLY A 23 2.57 -3.82 5.77
CA GLY A 23 3.41 -2.72 6.22
C GLY A 23 2.92 -2.11 7.54
N ILE A 24 3.83 -1.54 8.33
CA ILE A 24 3.51 -0.71 9.49
C ILE A 24 4.00 0.73 9.27
N HIS A 25 3.11 1.71 9.45
CA HIS A 25 3.50 3.12 9.54
C HIS A 25 2.71 3.79 10.66
N GLY A 26 3.40 4.12 11.76
CA GLY A 26 2.76 4.59 12.98
C GLY A 26 1.69 3.62 13.48
N GLU A 27 0.46 4.12 13.63
CA GLU A 27 -0.71 3.34 14.08
C GLU A 27 -1.40 2.56 12.94
N PHE A 28 -0.89 2.68 11.71
CA PHE A 28 -1.51 2.08 10.53
C PHE A 28 -0.85 0.75 10.16
N ARG A 29 -1.70 -0.23 9.85
CA ARG A 29 -1.32 -1.43 9.09
C ARG A 29 -1.67 -1.18 7.63
N LEU A 30 -0.70 -1.31 6.72
CA LEU A 30 -0.87 -1.07 5.29
C LEU A 30 -0.97 -2.41 4.58
N ARG A 31 -2.10 -2.65 3.91
CA ARG A 31 -2.34 -3.83 3.10
C ARG A 31 -2.29 -3.47 1.62
N SER A 32 -1.85 -4.41 0.79
CA SER A 32 -1.97 -4.25 -0.66
C SER A 32 -3.41 -4.47 -1.11
N ALA A 33 -3.92 -3.57 -1.93
CA ALA A 33 -5.16 -3.73 -2.67
C ALA A 33 -4.84 -3.69 -4.18
N TYR A 34 -5.57 -4.45 -4.98
CA TYR A 34 -5.36 -4.52 -6.43
C TYR A 34 -6.65 -4.18 -7.17
N GLN A 35 -6.61 -3.12 -7.98
CA GLN A 35 -7.70 -2.73 -8.86
C GLN A 35 -7.42 -3.23 -10.28
N PRO A 36 -8.21 -4.17 -10.83
CA PRO A 36 -8.01 -4.63 -12.19
C PRO A 36 -8.26 -3.50 -13.21
N ILE A 37 -7.39 -3.42 -14.22
CA ILE A 37 -7.53 -2.54 -15.37
C ILE A 37 -8.03 -3.38 -16.53
N PHE A 38 -9.14 -2.94 -17.15
CA PHE A 38 -9.79 -3.65 -18.23
C PHE A 38 -9.58 -2.97 -19.58
N ALA A 39 -9.43 -3.78 -20.63
CA ALA A 39 -9.48 -3.32 -22.01
C ALA A 39 -10.60 -4.04 -22.77
N PRO A 40 -11.31 -3.35 -23.68
CA PRO A 40 -12.30 -3.99 -24.52
C PRO A 40 -11.64 -4.94 -25.53
N ARG A 41 -12.19 -6.15 -25.65
CA ARG A 41 -11.84 -7.13 -26.70
C ARG A 41 -13.15 -7.68 -27.28
N GLY A 42 -13.49 -7.22 -28.48
CA GLY A 42 -14.79 -7.53 -29.08
C GLY A 42 -15.93 -6.99 -28.22
N ARG A 43 -16.83 -7.89 -27.76
CA ARG A 43 -18.01 -7.53 -26.96
C ARG A 43 -17.79 -7.58 -25.45
N PHE A 44 -16.58 -7.93 -24.99
CA PHE A 44 -16.30 -8.15 -23.57
C PHE A 44 -15.15 -7.27 -23.07
N LEU A 45 -15.12 -7.03 -21.76
CA LEU A 45 -13.98 -6.47 -21.06
C LEU A 45 -13.08 -7.59 -20.58
N HIS A 46 -11.78 -7.46 -20.86
CA HIS A 46 -10.77 -8.39 -20.37
C HIS A 46 -9.85 -7.64 -19.42
N ALA A 47 -9.56 -8.24 -18.27
CA ALA A 47 -8.52 -7.73 -17.37
C ALA A 47 -7.17 -7.86 -18.09
N VAL A 48 -6.44 -6.75 -18.21
CA VAL A 48 -5.16 -6.68 -18.92
C VAL A 48 -4.02 -6.21 -18.03
N ALA A 49 -4.32 -5.62 -16.87
CA ALA A 49 -3.37 -5.24 -15.85
C ALA A 49 -4.07 -5.12 -14.49
N ALA A 50 -3.30 -4.83 -13.44
CA ALA A 50 -3.81 -4.42 -12.14
C ALA A 50 -3.01 -3.20 -11.65
N GLU A 51 -3.71 -2.25 -11.05
CA GLU A 51 -3.11 -1.17 -10.28
C GLU A 51 -2.95 -1.62 -8.82
N ALA A 52 -1.75 -1.52 -8.28
CA ALA A 52 -1.48 -1.76 -6.87
C ALA A 52 -1.77 -0.48 -6.06
N LEU A 53 -2.45 -0.65 -4.93
CA LEU A 53 -2.92 0.42 -4.06
C LEU A 53 -2.62 0.05 -2.60
N ILE A 54 -2.58 1.06 -1.72
CA ILE A 54 -2.47 0.87 -0.27
C ILE A 54 -3.87 1.00 0.35
N GLU A 55 -4.29 -0.03 1.10
CA GLU A 55 -5.44 0.01 1.99
C GLU A 55 -4.96 0.21 3.44
N PRO A 56 -5.08 1.41 4.01
CA PRO A 56 -4.64 1.68 5.38
C PRO A 56 -5.69 1.20 6.39
N HIS A 57 -5.25 0.48 7.41
CA HIS A 57 -6.08 0.03 8.53
C HIS A 57 -5.61 0.68 9.83
N ARG A 58 -6.53 1.24 10.62
CA ARG A 58 -6.25 1.75 11.97
C ARG A 58 -7.22 1.12 12.95
N ALA A 59 -6.72 0.57 14.05
CA ALA A 59 -7.52 -0.17 15.03
C ALA A 59 -8.42 -1.24 14.38
N GLY A 60 -7.88 -1.95 13.37
CA GLY A 60 -8.59 -3.02 12.65
C GLY A 60 -9.68 -2.57 11.67
N ARG A 61 -9.80 -1.26 11.39
CA ARG A 61 -10.79 -0.73 10.44
C ARG A 61 -10.10 -0.11 9.22
N PRO A 62 -10.59 -0.37 8.00
CA PRO A 62 -10.08 0.28 6.81
C PRO A 62 -10.39 1.78 6.83
N GLY A 63 -9.47 2.58 6.33
CA GLY A 63 -9.59 4.02 6.17
C GLY A 63 -9.43 4.46 4.71
N ALA A 64 -9.82 5.69 4.40
CA ALA A 64 -9.65 6.24 3.06
C ALA A 64 -8.15 6.49 2.77
N PRO A 65 -7.59 5.96 1.65
CA PRO A 65 -6.18 6.15 1.31
C PRO A 65 -5.78 7.63 1.26
N LYS A 66 -6.63 8.49 0.71
CA LYS A 66 -6.40 9.94 0.64
C LYS A 66 -6.14 10.56 2.03
N VAL A 67 -6.98 10.25 3.02
CA VAL A 67 -6.85 10.76 4.39
C VAL A 67 -5.54 10.28 5.02
N PHE A 68 -5.18 9.02 4.78
CA PHE A 68 -3.90 8.48 5.24
C PHE A 68 -2.72 9.21 4.61
N PHE A 69 -2.63 9.32 3.28
CA PHE A 69 -1.53 10.01 2.60
C PHE A 69 -1.42 11.49 2.97
N GLU A 70 -2.55 12.18 3.20
CA GLU A 70 -2.56 13.55 3.72
C GLU A 70 -1.99 13.66 5.14
N SER A 71 -2.08 12.60 5.95
CA SER A 71 -1.50 12.52 7.29
C SER A 71 -0.01 12.15 7.33
N VAL A 72 0.53 11.60 6.23
CA VAL A 72 1.94 11.19 6.15
C VAL A 72 2.85 12.42 6.04
N ALA A 73 3.84 12.48 6.94
CA ALA A 73 4.86 13.52 6.91
C ALA A 73 5.58 13.54 5.55
N VAL A 74 5.91 14.72 5.03
CA VAL A 74 6.54 14.86 3.71
C VAL A 74 7.83 14.04 3.59
N SER A 75 8.60 13.92 4.67
CA SER A 75 9.81 13.09 4.75
C SER A 75 9.58 11.59 4.57
N ASP A 76 8.35 11.12 4.78
CA ASP A 76 7.99 9.72 4.85
C ASP A 76 7.16 9.26 3.64
N ARG A 77 6.65 10.19 2.82
CA ARG A 77 5.80 9.88 1.66
C ARG A 77 6.41 8.83 0.75
N LEU A 78 7.66 9.07 0.36
CA LEU A 78 8.40 8.17 -0.52
C LEU A 78 8.64 6.79 0.10
N PHE A 79 8.76 6.70 1.42
CA PHE A 79 8.89 5.43 2.13
C PHE A 79 7.57 4.65 2.12
N VAL A 80 6.47 5.35 2.41
CA VAL A 80 5.12 4.77 2.40
C VAL A 80 4.69 4.36 0.99
N GLU A 81 5.00 5.14 -0.04
CA GLU A 81 4.70 4.83 -1.45
C GLU A 81 5.48 3.61 -1.99
N THR A 82 6.53 3.18 -1.30
CA THR A 82 7.32 1.98 -1.66
C THR A 82 6.91 0.73 -0.89
N MET A 83 5.88 0.81 -0.04
CA MET A 83 5.30 -0.32 0.71
C MET A 83 4.19 -1.02 -0.08
#